data_AF-A0AAD6HG00-F1
#
_entry.id   AF-A0AAD6HG00-F1
#
_cell.length_a   1.000
_cell.length_b   1.000
_cell.length_c   1.000
_cell.angle_alpha   90.00
_cell.angle_beta   90.00
_cell.angle_gamma   90.00
#
_symmetry.space_group_name_H-M   'P 1'
#
loop_
_entity.id
_entity.type
_entity.pdbx_description
1 polymer ?
#
loop_
_entity_poly.entity_id
_entity_poly.type
_entity_poly.pdbx_seq_one_letter_code
_entity_poly.pdbx_strand_id
1 'polypeptide(L)'
;MASSPSGVHLVGSICGAETATESFKKCIATFPARLSRLPDGAPASRNNFIGWQRSFFSHAPFMLEEYDAQNDVIKKPTATPTEIAEVVNNPPPLNLRYDEFGLESYADFRRLRAEGIIPQGVRFLVCVPTVYCMMSLLRAEYAAAVEPLYTDALIGCLKRLEAEIPHEDLAIQVDVAAEPILIKAEPGKVNYHFDQYWEGDAFVGSMERVASLVGSVAPDVDVGLHIMETWIISTSLNRSIQRIL
;
A
#
# COMPACT_ATOMS: atom_id res chain seq x y z
N MET A 1 -0.52 9.42 -36.91
CA MET A 1 -0.92 8.02 -36.69
C MET A 1 -0.91 7.79 -35.19
N ALA A 2 -2.02 7.36 -34.59
CA ALA A 2 -2.01 7.02 -33.17
C ALA A 2 -1.15 5.76 -32.99
N SER A 3 -0.15 5.81 -32.13
CA SER A 3 0.66 4.64 -31.79
C SER A 3 -0.23 3.58 -31.15
N SER A 4 -0.23 2.36 -31.68
CA SER A 4 -0.90 1.23 -31.03
C SER A 4 -0.30 1.00 -29.64
N PRO A 5 -1.11 0.65 -28.62
CA PRO A 5 -0.59 0.30 -27.30
C PRO A 5 0.47 -0.79 -27.41
N SER A 6 1.66 -0.53 -26.87
CA SER A 6 2.82 -1.43 -26.97
C SER A 6 3.06 -2.28 -25.71
N GLY A 7 2.35 -2.00 -24.62
CA GLY A 7 2.53 -2.69 -23.35
C GLY A 7 1.33 -2.56 -22.42
N VAL A 8 1.35 -3.35 -21.35
CA VAL A 8 0.33 -3.39 -20.30
C VAL A 8 1.03 -3.25 -18.95
N HIS A 9 0.54 -2.32 -18.13
CA HIS A 9 0.88 -2.23 -16.73
C HIS A 9 -0.27 -2.81 -15.90
N LEU A 10 0.07 -3.67 -14.95
CA LEU A 10 -0.86 -4.29 -14.02
C LEU A 10 -0.65 -3.67 -12.64
N VAL A 11 -1.76 -3.32 -11.99
CA VAL A 11 -1.78 -2.90 -10.59
C VAL A 11 -1.81 -4.15 -9.71
N GLY A 12 -1.11 -4.14 -8.57
CA GLY A 12 -0.79 -5.31 -7.74
C GLY A 12 -1.85 -6.41 -7.58
N SER A 13 -3.11 -6.05 -7.32
CA SER A 13 -4.17 -7.03 -7.09
C SER A 13 -4.73 -7.63 -8.38
N ILE A 14 -4.85 -8.97 -8.42
CA ILE A 14 -5.39 -9.70 -9.58
C ILE A 14 -6.63 -10.50 -9.16
N CYS A 15 -7.79 -10.09 -9.65
CA CYS A 15 -9.07 -10.72 -9.32
C CYS A 15 -9.10 -12.21 -9.71
N GLY A 16 -9.57 -13.07 -8.81
CA GLY A 16 -9.76 -14.50 -9.08
C GLY A 16 -8.45 -15.25 -9.31
N ALA A 17 -7.39 -14.87 -8.58
CA ALA A 17 -6.20 -15.66 -8.35
C ALA A 17 -6.04 -15.81 -6.83
N GLU A 18 -5.91 -17.04 -6.34
CA GLU A 18 -5.77 -17.32 -4.91
C GLU A 18 -4.31 -17.46 -4.49
N THR A 19 -3.41 -17.70 -5.45
CA THR A 19 -1.97 -17.87 -5.26
C THR A 19 -1.15 -17.00 -6.22
N ALA A 20 0.11 -16.75 -5.87
CA ALA A 20 1.05 -16.03 -6.75
C ALA A 20 1.21 -16.75 -8.10
N THR A 21 1.37 -18.08 -8.09
CA THR A 21 1.45 -18.90 -9.30
C THR A 21 0.24 -18.73 -10.22
N GLU A 22 -0.98 -18.71 -9.68
CA GLU A 22 -2.20 -18.49 -10.47
C GLU A 22 -2.23 -17.08 -11.07
N SER A 23 -1.89 -16.06 -10.27
CA SER A 23 -1.81 -14.67 -10.73
C SER A 23 -0.84 -14.55 -11.91
N PHE A 24 0.38 -15.08 -11.75
CA PHE A 24 1.40 -15.04 -12.78
C PHE A 24 0.95 -15.70 -14.09
N LYS A 25 0.42 -16.93 -14.01
CA LYS A 25 -0.07 -17.67 -15.19
C LYS A 25 -1.21 -16.93 -15.87
N LYS A 26 -2.17 -16.41 -15.08
CA LYS A 26 -3.32 -15.67 -15.59
C LYS A 26 -2.90 -14.41 -16.34
N CYS A 27 -2.01 -13.62 -15.76
CA CYS A 27 -1.51 -12.39 -16.35
C CYS A 27 -0.77 -12.65 -17.67
N ILE A 28 0.15 -13.63 -17.68
CA ILE A 28 0.90 -14.02 -18.88
C ILE A 28 -0.02 -14.53 -19.99
N ALA A 29 -0.99 -15.40 -19.67
CA ALA A 29 -1.94 -15.92 -20.66
C ALA A 29 -2.83 -14.81 -21.24
N THR A 30 -3.21 -13.82 -20.43
CA THR A 30 -4.08 -12.72 -20.85
C THR A 30 -3.34 -11.69 -21.71
N PHE A 31 -2.08 -11.40 -21.36
CA PHE A 31 -1.27 -10.35 -22.01
C PHE A 31 0.06 -10.88 -22.53
N PRO A 32 0.05 -11.81 -23.51
CA PRO A 32 1.27 -12.41 -24.03
C PRO A 32 2.17 -11.33 -24.64
N ALA A 33 3.46 -11.37 -24.27
CA ALA A 33 4.51 -10.48 -24.76
C ALA A 33 4.26 -8.96 -24.56
N ARG A 34 3.34 -8.58 -23.66
CA ARG A 34 3.01 -7.17 -23.39
C ARG A 34 3.34 -6.72 -21.96
N LEU A 35 3.82 -7.62 -21.11
CA LEU A 35 4.09 -7.33 -19.71
C LEU A 35 5.60 -7.13 -19.49
N SER A 36 5.96 -6.01 -18.86
CA SER A 36 7.32 -5.77 -18.38
C SER A 36 7.46 -6.08 -16.88
N ARG A 37 6.34 -6.15 -16.15
CA ARG A 37 6.27 -6.36 -14.70
C ARG A 37 5.08 -7.26 -14.38
N LEU A 38 5.22 -8.12 -13.37
CA LEU A 38 4.23 -9.12 -13.03
C LEU A 38 3.96 -9.14 -11.52
N PRO A 39 2.76 -8.73 -11.06
CA PRO A 39 2.43 -8.77 -9.65
C PRO A 39 1.99 -10.17 -9.21
N ASP A 40 2.20 -10.47 -7.93
CA ASP A 40 1.74 -11.72 -7.32
C ASP A 40 0.22 -11.80 -7.15
N GLY A 41 -0.51 -10.69 -7.34
CA GLY A 41 -1.97 -10.64 -7.24
C GLY A 41 -2.50 -10.38 -5.83
N ALA A 42 -1.63 -10.14 -4.83
CA ALA A 42 -1.98 -10.05 -3.41
C ALA A 42 -2.79 -11.27 -2.89
N PRO A 43 -2.24 -12.50 -2.99
CA PRO A 43 -2.95 -13.74 -2.66
C PRO A 43 -3.37 -13.86 -1.19
N ALA A 44 -4.39 -14.68 -0.96
CA ALA A 44 -4.85 -15.18 0.34
C ALA A 44 -5.10 -14.09 1.41
N SER A 45 -4.36 -14.13 2.52
CA SER A 45 -4.54 -13.28 3.70
C SER A 45 -4.21 -11.81 3.47
N ARG A 46 -3.63 -11.45 2.31
CA ARG A 46 -3.32 -10.06 1.92
C ARG A 46 -4.47 -9.39 1.17
N ASN A 47 -5.70 -9.82 1.43
CA ASN A 47 -6.89 -9.22 0.85
C ASN A 47 -7.18 -7.83 1.47
N ASN A 48 -8.07 -7.07 0.82
CA ASN A 48 -8.53 -5.76 1.28
C ASN A 48 -7.40 -4.71 1.45
N PHE A 49 -6.43 -4.70 0.51
CA PHE A 49 -5.34 -3.73 0.43
C PHE A 49 -4.48 -3.66 1.71
N ILE A 50 -4.76 -2.71 2.60
CA ILE A 50 -4.07 -2.52 3.89
C ILE A 50 -4.81 -3.19 5.06
N GLY A 51 -6.01 -3.73 4.84
CA GLY A 51 -6.85 -4.27 5.92
C GLY A 51 -6.19 -5.40 6.73
N TRP A 52 -5.41 -6.25 6.06
CA TRP A 52 -4.69 -7.35 6.72
C TRP A 52 -3.62 -6.88 7.72
N GLN A 53 -3.10 -5.66 7.54
CA GLN A 53 -2.13 -5.07 8.46
C GLN A 53 -2.71 -4.69 9.81
N ARG A 54 -4.04 -4.56 9.95
CA ARG A 54 -4.70 -4.30 11.25
C ARG A 54 -4.33 -5.34 12.30
N SER A 55 -4.07 -6.58 11.88
CA SER A 55 -3.67 -7.67 12.78
C SER A 55 -2.34 -7.42 13.50
N PHE A 56 -1.42 -6.63 12.92
CA PHE A 56 -0.15 -6.28 13.56
C PHE A 56 -0.31 -5.30 14.73
N PHE A 57 -1.44 -4.59 14.79
CA PHE A 57 -1.81 -3.72 15.90
C PHE A 57 -2.68 -4.42 16.96
N SER A 58 -2.87 -5.75 16.88
CA SER A 58 -3.71 -6.51 17.81
C SER A 58 -3.25 -6.46 19.28
N HIS A 59 -1.97 -6.16 19.55
CA HIS A 59 -1.45 -5.97 20.90
C HIS A 59 -1.80 -4.60 21.50
N ALA A 60 -2.16 -3.64 20.65
CA ALA A 60 -2.55 -2.29 21.02
C ALA A 60 -3.81 -1.85 20.25
N PRO A 61 -4.94 -2.57 20.43
CA PRO A 61 -6.16 -2.36 19.63
C PRO A 61 -6.81 -0.99 19.90
N PHE A 62 -6.49 -0.36 21.03
CA PHE A 62 -6.96 0.98 21.37
C PHE A 62 -6.44 2.08 20.41
N MET A 63 -5.34 1.81 19.69
CA MET A 63 -4.81 2.71 18.65
C MET A 63 -5.59 2.62 17.35
N LEU A 64 -6.27 1.50 17.09
CA LEU A 64 -7.03 1.31 15.86
C LEU A 64 -8.30 2.15 15.87
N GLU A 65 -8.58 2.74 14.70
CA GLU A 65 -9.85 3.37 14.42
C GLU A 65 -10.95 2.29 14.36
N GLU A 66 -12.07 2.51 15.03
CA GLU A 66 -13.21 1.59 15.05
C GLU A 66 -14.43 2.21 14.38
N TYR A 67 -15.25 1.35 13.77
CA TYR A 67 -16.40 1.77 12.99
C TYR A 67 -17.66 1.05 13.44
N ASP A 68 -18.78 1.75 13.40
CA ASP A 68 -20.09 1.15 13.61
C ASP A 68 -20.61 0.45 12.34
N ALA A 69 -21.83 -0.07 12.41
CA ALA A 69 -22.46 -0.78 11.29
C ALA A 69 -22.78 0.13 10.08
N GLN A 70 -22.70 1.46 10.25
CA GLN A 70 -22.89 2.47 9.21
C GLN A 70 -21.56 2.93 8.59
N ASN A 71 -20.43 2.37 9.05
CA ASN A 71 -19.06 2.80 8.77
C ASN A 71 -18.72 4.19 9.31
N ASP A 72 -19.46 4.69 10.30
CA ASP A 72 -19.09 5.92 11.00
C ASP A 72 -18.04 5.62 12.08
N VAL A 73 -17.11 6.55 12.27
CA VAL A 73 -16.08 6.50 13.32
C VAL A 73 -16.74 6.43 14.70
N ILE A 74 -16.40 5.40 15.47
CA ILE A 74 -16.78 5.29 16.88
C ILE A 74 -15.87 6.22 17.69
N LYS A 75 -16.45 7.33 18.18
CA LYS A 75 -15.72 8.31 18.99
C LYS A 75 -15.24 7.68 20.30
N LYS A 76 -13.93 7.75 20.54
CA LYS A 76 -13.26 7.33 21.78
C LYS A 76 -12.69 8.56 22.51
N PRO A 77 -12.42 8.47 23.82
CA PRO A 77 -11.69 9.51 24.54
C PRO A 77 -10.33 9.78 23.88
N THR A 78 -9.97 11.06 23.77
CA THR A 78 -8.67 11.51 23.23
C THR A 78 -7.53 10.87 24.04
N ALA A 79 -6.53 10.34 23.34
CA ALA A 79 -5.34 9.77 23.97
C ALA A 79 -4.55 10.87 24.69
N THR A 80 -4.14 10.60 25.92
CA THR A 80 -3.26 11.47 26.69
C THR A 80 -1.82 11.37 26.16
N PRO A 81 -0.98 12.40 26.36
CA PRO A 81 0.44 12.33 26.00
C PRO A 81 1.17 11.14 26.63
N THR A 82 0.78 10.71 27.83
CA THR A 82 1.35 9.54 28.51
C THR A 82 1.02 8.25 27.79
N GLU A 83 -0.23 8.05 27.35
CA GLU A 83 -0.65 6.86 26.59
C GLU A 83 0.07 6.80 25.23
N ILE A 84 0.25 7.94 24.56
CA ILE A 84 1.01 8.02 23.30
C ILE A 84 2.49 7.70 23.54
N ALA A 85 3.09 8.26 24.60
CA ALA A 85 4.48 7.99 24.95
C ALA A 85 4.72 6.52 25.32
N GLU A 86 3.76 5.84 25.93
CA GLU A 86 3.86 4.41 26.24
C GLU A 86 4.00 3.56 24.96
N VAL A 87 3.23 3.89 23.92
CA VAL A 87 3.34 3.23 22.60
C VAL A 87 4.72 3.44 22.01
N VAL A 88 5.27 4.66 22.04
CA VAL A 88 6.60 4.94 21.47
C VAL A 88 7.72 4.25 22.25
N ASN A 89 7.62 4.23 23.57
CA ASN A 89 8.63 3.61 24.44
C ASN A 89 8.58 2.08 24.41
N ASN A 90 7.41 1.50 24.12
CA ASN A 90 7.20 0.07 24.00
C ASN A 90 6.46 -0.22 22.67
N PRO A 91 7.14 -0.04 21.53
CA PRO A 91 6.50 -0.09 20.23
C PRO A 91 5.89 -1.46 19.97
N PRO A 92 4.74 -1.53 19.26
CA PRO A 92 4.20 -2.81 18.83
C PRO A 92 5.24 -3.55 17.98
N PRO A 93 5.25 -4.89 17.98
CA PRO A 93 6.10 -5.64 17.07
C PRO A 93 5.65 -5.38 15.62
N LEU A 94 6.33 -4.47 14.92
CA LEU A 94 6.05 -4.10 13.54
C LEU A 94 6.69 -5.09 12.56
N ASN A 95 6.31 -6.37 12.65
CA ASN A 95 6.63 -7.31 11.58
C ASN A 95 5.62 -7.15 10.45
N LEU A 96 5.91 -6.27 9.48
CA LEU A 96 4.96 -5.93 8.41
C LEU A 96 4.82 -7.04 7.35
N ARG A 97 5.80 -7.95 7.28
CA ARG A 97 5.86 -9.14 6.41
C ARG A 97 5.80 -8.89 4.89
N TYR A 98 5.89 -7.64 4.42
CA TYR A 98 5.92 -7.34 2.98
C TYR A 98 7.07 -8.05 2.27
N ASP A 99 8.23 -8.11 2.92
CA ASP A 99 9.41 -8.85 2.51
C ASP A 99 9.18 -10.36 2.50
N GLU A 100 8.69 -10.94 3.60
CA GLU A 100 8.42 -12.38 3.69
C GLU A 100 7.52 -12.85 2.54
N PHE A 101 6.39 -12.17 2.33
CA PHE A 101 5.45 -12.53 1.27
C PHE A 101 6.00 -12.26 -0.14
N GLY A 102 6.79 -11.21 -0.31
CA GLY A 102 7.46 -10.90 -1.56
C GLY A 102 8.46 -12.00 -1.94
N LEU A 103 9.25 -12.48 -0.98
CA LEU A 103 10.24 -13.55 -1.19
C LEU A 103 9.59 -14.91 -1.47
N GLU A 104 8.51 -15.24 -0.76
CA GLU A 104 7.69 -16.43 -1.04
C GLU A 104 7.16 -16.40 -2.48
N SER A 105 6.60 -15.26 -2.90
CA SER A 105 6.05 -15.08 -4.26
C SER A 105 7.15 -15.07 -5.32
N TYR A 106 8.33 -14.51 -5.02
CA TYR A 106 9.47 -14.50 -5.92
C TYR A 106 10.05 -15.91 -6.15
N ALA A 107 10.00 -16.79 -5.14
CA ALA A 107 10.39 -18.19 -5.32
C ALA A 107 9.52 -18.89 -6.39
N ASP A 108 8.22 -18.67 -6.36
CA ASP A 108 7.28 -19.13 -7.38
C ASP A 108 7.55 -18.51 -8.75
N PHE A 109 7.80 -17.20 -8.78
CA PHE A 109 8.14 -16.46 -9.99
C PHE A 109 9.38 -17.04 -10.67
N ARG A 110 10.48 -17.27 -9.92
CA ARG A 110 11.71 -17.88 -10.46
C ARG A 110 11.47 -19.28 -11.00
N ARG A 111 10.68 -20.10 -10.29
CA ARG A 111 10.33 -21.46 -10.73
C ARG A 111 9.60 -21.41 -12.09
N LEU A 112 8.57 -20.57 -12.22
CA LEU A 112 7.83 -20.43 -13.48
C LEU A 112 8.67 -19.84 -14.61
N ARG A 113 9.65 -18.99 -14.30
CA ARG A 113 10.63 -18.51 -15.28
C ARG A 113 11.56 -19.62 -15.76
N ALA A 114 12.05 -20.48 -14.86
CA ALA A 114 12.87 -21.64 -15.21
C ALA A 114 12.09 -22.66 -16.07
N GLU A 115 10.78 -22.76 -15.86
CA GLU A 115 9.85 -23.57 -16.68
C GLU A 115 9.54 -22.93 -18.05
N GLY A 116 10.02 -21.70 -18.32
CA GLY A 116 9.77 -20.98 -19.57
C GLY A 116 8.37 -20.35 -19.68
N ILE A 117 7.58 -20.36 -18.60
CA ILE A 117 6.25 -19.75 -18.56
C ILE A 117 6.36 -18.23 -18.47
N ILE A 118 7.22 -17.73 -17.57
CA ILE A 118 7.49 -16.29 -17.46
C ILE A 118 8.67 -15.97 -18.40
N PRO A 119 8.50 -15.06 -19.39
CA PRO A 119 9.58 -14.68 -20.28
C PRO A 119 10.75 -14.03 -19.53
N GLN A 120 11.95 -14.18 -20.07
CA GLN A 120 13.12 -13.45 -19.60
C GLN A 120 12.92 -11.94 -19.76
N GLY A 121 13.47 -11.15 -18.84
CA GLY A 121 13.34 -9.68 -18.83
C GLY A 121 12.02 -9.14 -18.27
N VAL A 122 11.04 -9.98 -17.93
CA VAL A 122 9.87 -9.58 -17.13
C VAL A 122 10.30 -9.47 -15.67
N ARG A 123 9.98 -8.37 -15.00
CA ARG A 123 10.28 -8.15 -13.58
C ARG A 123 9.15 -8.64 -12.67
N PHE A 124 9.49 -9.08 -11.48
CA PHE A 124 8.57 -9.32 -10.38
C PHE A 124 8.17 -8.00 -9.71
N LEU A 125 6.87 -7.74 -9.61
CA LEU A 125 6.32 -6.50 -9.06
C LEU A 125 5.86 -6.71 -7.61
N VAL A 126 6.54 -6.07 -6.67
CA VAL A 126 6.11 -5.97 -5.27
C VAL A 126 5.36 -4.65 -5.08
N CYS A 127 4.17 -4.70 -4.49
CA CYS A 127 3.35 -3.52 -4.21
C CYS A 127 3.32 -3.24 -2.71
N VAL A 128 3.60 -2.00 -2.32
CA VAL A 128 3.55 -1.53 -0.93
C VAL A 128 2.70 -0.26 -0.85
N PRO A 129 1.93 -0.05 0.23
CA PRO A 129 1.22 1.20 0.43
C PRO A 129 2.19 2.31 0.83
N THR A 130 1.77 3.56 0.70
CA THR A 130 2.42 4.64 1.45
C THR A 130 2.23 4.44 2.95
N VAL A 131 3.15 4.98 3.75
CA VAL A 131 3.02 4.94 5.21
C VAL A 131 1.78 5.72 5.67
N TYR A 132 1.42 6.80 4.97
CA TYR A 132 0.20 7.55 5.28
C TYR A 132 -1.08 6.70 5.11
N CYS A 133 -1.18 5.89 4.04
CA CYS A 133 -2.26 4.91 3.92
C CYS A 133 -2.33 3.99 5.12
N MET A 134 -1.19 3.53 5.63
CA MET A 134 -1.14 2.66 6.80
C MET A 134 -1.57 3.35 8.09
N MET A 135 -1.13 4.61 8.28
CA MET A 135 -1.51 5.40 9.43
C MET A 135 -3.01 5.74 9.46
N SER A 136 -3.68 5.70 8.31
CA SER A 136 -5.15 5.86 8.21
C SER A 136 -5.95 4.75 8.92
N LEU A 137 -5.30 3.64 9.32
CA LEU A 137 -5.93 2.60 10.14
C LEU A 137 -5.93 2.93 11.63
N LEU A 138 -5.07 3.86 12.03
CA LEU A 138 -4.88 4.30 13.40
C LEU A 138 -5.69 5.57 13.64
N ARG A 139 -6.02 5.80 14.90
CA ARG A 139 -6.51 7.12 15.32
C ARG A 139 -5.40 8.16 15.15
N ALA A 140 -5.77 9.36 14.73
CA ALA A 140 -4.84 10.43 14.37
C ALA A 140 -3.83 10.76 15.49
N GLU A 141 -4.23 10.65 16.76
CA GLU A 141 -3.35 10.95 17.90
C GLU A 141 -2.18 9.97 18.02
N TYR A 142 -2.35 8.72 17.55
CA TYR A 142 -1.30 7.71 17.54
C TYR A 142 -0.54 7.68 16.21
N ALA A 143 -1.20 8.03 15.10
CA ALA A 143 -0.62 8.03 13.75
C ALA A 143 0.74 8.77 13.68
N ALA A 144 0.79 10.01 14.21
CA ALA A 144 2.02 10.81 14.20
C ALA A 144 3.18 10.15 14.97
N ALA A 145 2.87 9.47 16.09
CA ALA A 145 3.85 8.82 16.93
C ALA A 145 4.34 7.48 16.35
N VAL A 146 3.47 6.77 15.64
CA VAL A 146 3.75 5.45 15.06
C VAL A 146 4.37 5.56 13.66
N GLU A 147 4.09 6.63 12.90
CA GLU A 147 4.57 6.82 11.53
C GLU A 147 6.09 6.56 11.38
N PRO A 148 6.99 7.13 12.21
CA PRO A 148 8.42 6.90 12.04
C PRO A 148 8.81 5.43 12.23
N LEU A 149 8.21 4.76 13.22
CA LEU A 149 8.46 3.35 13.52
C LEU A 149 7.99 2.44 12.37
N TYR A 150 6.81 2.73 11.82
CA TYR A 150 6.27 2.01 10.67
C TYR A 150 7.11 2.24 9.41
N THR A 151 7.56 3.48 9.21
CA THR A 151 8.43 3.86 8.09
C THR A 151 9.73 3.06 8.13
N ASP A 152 10.40 3.02 9.28
CA ASP A 152 11.64 2.27 9.45
C ASP A 152 11.44 0.77 9.19
N ALA A 153 10.34 0.20 9.68
CA ALA A 153 10.01 -1.20 9.45
C ALA A 153 9.73 -1.50 7.96
N LEU A 154 8.98 -0.65 7.27
CA LEU A 154 8.68 -0.80 5.84
C LEU A 154 9.94 -0.67 4.97
N ILE A 155 10.80 0.31 5.28
CA ILE A 155 12.11 0.45 4.63
C ILE A 155 12.97 -0.79 4.90
N GLY A 156 12.91 -1.36 6.11
CA GLY A 156 13.55 -2.63 6.43
C GLY A 156 13.09 -3.77 5.53
N CYS A 157 11.78 -3.90 5.30
CA CYS A 157 11.24 -4.89 4.36
C CYS A 157 11.76 -4.66 2.92
N LEU A 158 11.75 -3.42 2.44
CA LEU A 158 12.25 -3.08 1.09
C LEU A 158 13.73 -3.43 0.93
N LYS A 159 14.57 -3.04 1.90
CA LYS A 159 16.00 -3.37 1.88
C LYS A 159 16.27 -4.86 1.85
N ARG A 160 15.47 -5.66 2.54
CA ARG A 160 15.61 -7.13 2.50
C ARG A 160 15.22 -7.69 1.14
N LEU A 161 14.13 -7.20 0.54
CA LEU A 161 13.76 -7.59 -0.83
C LEU A 161 14.86 -7.27 -1.83
N GLU A 162 15.44 -6.07 -1.77
CA GLU A 162 16.55 -5.65 -2.64
C GLU A 162 17.82 -6.48 -2.41
N ALA A 163 18.09 -6.91 -1.17
CA ALA A 163 19.23 -7.76 -0.87
C ALA A 163 19.07 -9.22 -1.37
N GLU A 164 17.84 -9.73 -1.44
CA GLU A 164 17.57 -11.14 -1.75
C GLU A 164 17.04 -11.37 -3.19
N ILE A 165 16.54 -10.33 -3.85
CA ILE A 165 16.03 -10.37 -5.23
C ILE A 165 16.98 -9.56 -6.12
N PRO A 166 17.51 -10.12 -7.23
CA PRO A 166 18.31 -9.37 -8.18
C PRO A 166 17.57 -8.10 -8.65
N HIS A 167 18.24 -6.96 -8.65
CA HIS A 167 17.60 -5.68 -8.94
C HIS A 167 17.00 -5.64 -10.36
N GLU A 168 17.62 -6.32 -11.32
CA GLU A 168 17.08 -6.45 -12.69
C GLU A 168 15.75 -7.21 -12.74
N ASP A 169 15.46 -8.02 -11.74
CA ASP A 169 14.25 -8.80 -11.57
C ASP A 169 13.19 -8.09 -10.73
N LEU A 170 13.55 -7.05 -9.97
CA LEU A 170 12.64 -6.42 -9.01
C LEU A 170 12.04 -5.13 -9.57
N ALA A 171 10.76 -4.94 -9.29
CA ALA A 171 10.10 -3.65 -9.41
C ALA A 171 9.22 -3.40 -8.18
N ILE A 172 9.19 -2.15 -7.71
CA ILE A 172 8.37 -1.69 -6.60
C ILE A 172 7.27 -0.79 -7.13
N GLN A 173 6.04 -1.04 -6.70
CA GLN A 173 4.92 -0.12 -6.84
C GLN A 173 4.57 0.45 -5.47
N VAL A 174 4.48 1.78 -5.37
CA VAL A 174 3.97 2.47 -4.19
C VAL A 174 2.53 2.87 -4.45
N ASP A 175 1.62 2.33 -3.66
CA ASP A 175 0.18 2.59 -3.73
C ASP A 175 -0.18 3.84 -2.90
N VAL A 176 -0.53 4.92 -3.60
CA VAL A 176 -0.84 6.26 -3.07
C VAL A 176 -2.36 6.44 -3.07
N ALA A 177 -3.02 5.97 -2.02
CA ALA A 177 -4.49 5.90 -1.97
C ALA A 177 -5.14 6.92 -1.04
N ALA A 178 -4.44 7.31 0.01
CA ALA A 178 -4.96 8.16 1.08
C ALA A 178 -4.68 9.64 0.83
N GLU A 179 -3.52 9.95 0.25
CA GLU A 179 -3.03 11.30 -0.01
C GLU A 179 -3.99 12.08 -0.91
N PRO A 180 -4.51 11.54 -2.03
CA PRO A 180 -5.45 12.28 -2.88
C PRO A 180 -6.74 12.66 -2.14
N ILE A 181 -7.17 11.83 -1.16
CA ILE A 181 -8.36 12.10 -0.34
C ILE A 181 -8.08 13.25 0.63
N LEU A 182 -6.92 13.21 1.30
CA LEU A 182 -6.50 14.28 2.20
C LEU A 182 -6.34 15.61 1.44
N ILE A 183 -5.67 15.60 0.28
CA ILE A 183 -5.38 16.82 -0.50
C ILE A 183 -6.66 17.48 -1.01
N LYS A 184 -7.67 16.69 -1.37
CA LYS A 184 -8.97 17.18 -1.83
C LYS A 184 -9.93 17.55 -0.68
N ALA A 185 -9.54 17.34 0.58
CA ALA A 185 -10.37 17.67 1.72
C ALA A 185 -10.73 19.16 1.72
N GLU A 186 -12.00 19.47 1.99
CA GLU A 186 -12.35 20.86 2.32
C GLU A 186 -11.76 21.21 3.69
N PRO A 187 -11.10 22.38 3.84
CA PRO A 187 -10.56 22.82 5.11
C PRO A 187 -11.62 22.80 6.22
N GLY A 188 -11.35 22.07 7.30
CA GLY A 188 -12.25 21.95 8.46
C GLY A 188 -13.31 20.86 8.36
N LYS A 189 -13.35 20.07 7.28
CA LYS A 189 -14.10 18.81 7.25
C LYS A 189 -13.21 17.66 7.69
N VAL A 190 -13.67 16.90 8.68
CA VAL A 190 -13.07 15.60 9.03
C VAL A 190 -13.27 14.67 7.85
N ASN A 191 -12.17 14.19 7.27
CA ASN A 191 -12.22 13.19 6.23
C ASN A 191 -12.05 11.84 6.91
N TYR A 192 -13.15 11.08 6.95
CA TYR A 192 -13.19 9.71 7.45
C TYR A 192 -11.88 8.98 7.15
N HIS A 193 -11.10 8.68 8.19
CA HIS A 193 -9.84 7.92 8.18
C HIS A 193 -8.56 8.66 7.72
N PHE A 194 -8.66 9.83 7.11
CA PHE A 194 -7.53 10.49 6.43
C PHE A 194 -7.27 11.90 6.94
N ASP A 195 -7.29 12.05 8.27
CA ASP A 195 -6.95 13.32 8.90
C ASP A 195 -5.44 13.60 8.82
N GLN A 196 -5.10 14.86 8.59
CA GLN A 196 -3.73 15.32 8.66
C GLN A 196 -3.25 15.30 10.11
N TYR A 197 -2.10 14.68 10.36
CA TYR A 197 -1.49 14.59 11.69
C TYR A 197 -0.09 15.23 11.76
N TRP A 198 0.27 16.02 10.75
CA TRP A 198 1.50 16.84 10.71
C TRP A 198 1.17 18.33 10.58
N GLU A 199 2.12 19.19 10.91
CA GLU A 199 1.99 20.63 10.69
C GLU A 199 2.32 21.01 9.23
N GLY A 200 1.70 22.07 8.73
CA GLY A 200 1.96 22.61 7.39
C GLY A 200 0.93 22.21 6.34
N ASP A 201 1.33 22.30 5.07
CA ASP A 201 0.45 22.05 3.92
C ASP A 201 0.29 20.53 3.68
N ALA A 202 -0.95 20.09 3.45
CA ALA A 202 -1.29 18.69 3.23
C ALA A 202 -0.60 18.13 1.97
N PHE A 203 -0.60 18.89 0.87
CA PHE A 203 0.02 18.45 -0.39
C PHE A 203 1.52 18.33 -0.23
N VAL A 204 2.19 19.36 0.32
CA VAL A 204 3.64 19.33 0.55
C VAL A 204 4.03 18.16 1.45
N GLY A 205 3.38 18.02 2.61
CA GLY A 205 3.70 16.96 3.57
C GLY A 205 3.41 15.56 3.06
N SER A 206 2.38 15.37 2.23
CA SER A 206 2.12 14.10 1.53
C SER A 206 3.20 13.80 0.49
N MET A 207 3.58 14.78 -0.33
CA MET A 207 4.58 14.57 -1.39
C MET A 207 5.98 14.33 -0.81
N GLU A 208 6.36 14.96 0.29
CA GLU A 208 7.63 14.71 0.98
C GLU A 208 7.73 13.27 1.48
N ARG A 209 6.66 12.74 2.09
CA ARG A 209 6.59 11.34 2.54
C ARG A 209 6.66 10.35 1.38
N VAL A 210 5.89 10.59 0.32
CA VAL A 210 5.94 9.76 -0.90
C VAL A 210 7.34 9.78 -1.51
N ALA A 211 7.94 10.97 -1.66
CA ALA A 211 9.28 11.13 -2.20
C ALA A 211 10.34 10.45 -1.34
N SER A 212 10.21 10.53 -0.01
CA SER A 212 11.12 9.84 0.92
C SER A 212 11.02 8.32 0.79
N LEU A 213 9.82 7.76 0.69
CA LEU A 213 9.63 6.32 0.50
C LEU A 213 10.18 5.86 -0.85
N VAL A 214 9.86 6.57 -1.94
CA VAL A 214 10.40 6.29 -3.27
C VAL A 214 11.92 6.40 -3.28
N GLY A 215 12.48 7.43 -2.65
CA GLY A 215 13.92 7.65 -2.55
C GLY A 215 14.65 6.64 -1.65
N SER A 216 13.92 5.81 -0.90
CA SER A 216 14.51 4.72 -0.12
C SER A 216 14.78 3.46 -0.93
N VAL A 217 14.18 3.35 -2.13
CA VAL A 217 14.38 2.23 -3.06
C VAL A 217 15.70 2.40 -3.81
N ALA A 218 16.43 1.31 -4.02
CA ALA A 218 17.70 1.33 -4.75
C ALA A 218 17.55 1.94 -6.17
N PRO A 219 18.52 2.75 -6.64
CA PRO A 219 18.40 3.52 -7.89
C PRO A 219 18.33 2.67 -9.17
N ASP A 220 18.74 1.41 -9.11
CA ASP A 220 18.71 0.43 -10.19
C ASP A 220 17.51 -0.55 -10.10
N VAL A 221 16.64 -0.39 -9.09
CA VAL A 221 15.33 -1.04 -9.00
C VAL A 221 14.27 -0.13 -9.61
N ASP A 222 13.40 -0.71 -10.45
CA ASP A 222 12.28 0.02 -11.03
C ASP A 222 11.28 0.43 -9.93
N VAL A 223 10.97 1.72 -9.82
CA VAL A 223 9.92 2.22 -8.91
C VAL A 223 8.81 2.94 -9.69
N GLY A 224 7.55 2.64 -9.35
CA GLY A 224 6.37 3.27 -9.92
C GLY A 224 5.36 3.69 -8.86
N LEU A 225 4.55 4.70 -9.17
CA LEU A 225 3.45 5.16 -8.31
C LEU A 225 2.12 4.71 -8.88
N HIS A 226 1.28 4.10 -8.05
CA HIS A 226 -0.12 3.90 -8.35
C HIS A 226 -0.96 4.89 -7.53
N ILE A 227 -1.42 5.95 -8.18
CA ILE A 227 -2.29 6.96 -7.56
C ILE A 227 -3.74 6.50 -7.69
N MET A 228 -4.37 6.17 -6.57
CA MET A 228 -5.76 5.73 -6.55
C MET A 228 -6.71 6.92 -6.52
N GLU A 229 -7.90 6.75 -7.12
CA GLU A 229 -9.04 7.64 -6.89
C GLU A 229 -10.12 6.85 -6.16
N THR A 230 -10.32 7.14 -4.88
CA THR A 230 -11.38 6.53 -4.06
C THR A 230 -12.69 7.29 -4.30
N TRP A 231 -13.72 6.57 -4.75
CA TRP A 231 -15.07 7.11 -4.93
C TRP A 231 -15.92 6.81 -3.71
N ILE A 232 -16.23 7.82 -2.90
CA ILE A 232 -17.24 7.70 -1.83
C ILE A 232 -18.61 7.85 -2.49
N ILE A 233 -19.36 6.75 -2.62
CA ILE A 233 -20.76 6.80 -3.06
C ILE A 233 -21.62 7.15 -1.85
N SER A 234 -21.92 8.43 -1.66
CA SER A 234 -22.90 8.86 -0.67
C SER A 234 -24.30 8.42 -1.08
N THR A 235 -24.98 7.65 -0.23
CA THR A 235 -26.36 7.20 -0.44
C THR A 235 -27.40 8.28 -0.11
N SER A 236 -26.99 9.40 0.50
CA SER A 236 -27.86 10.52 0.85
C SER A 236 -28.01 11.57 -0.25
N LEU A 237 -27.20 11.49 -1.30
CA LEU A 237 -27.32 12.30 -2.52
C LEU A 237 -27.70 11.38 -3.68
N ASN A 238 -28.88 11.65 -4.24
CA ASN A 238 -29.47 11.03 -5.44
C ASN A 238 -28.42 10.31 -6.30
N ARG A 239 -28.51 8.96 -6.36
CA ARG A 239 -27.65 8.01 -7.11
C ARG A 239 -27.02 8.60 -8.38
N SER A 240 -25.97 9.37 -8.20
CA SER A 240 -25.20 10.00 -9.27
C SER A 240 -23.76 9.87 -8.84
N ILE A 241 -22.98 9.15 -9.65
CA ILE A 241 -21.54 9.07 -9.50
C ILE A 241 -21.03 10.45 -9.91
N GLN A 242 -20.77 11.32 -8.93
CA GLN A 242 -20.15 12.61 -9.20
C GLN A 242 -18.65 12.52 -8.98
N ARG A 243 -17.91 12.96 -10.00
CA ARG A 243 -16.45 13.15 -9.97
C ARG A 243 -16.20 14.43 -9.20
N ILE A 244 -15.55 14.32 -8.04
CA ILE A 244 -15.04 15.49 -7.32
C ILE A 244 -13.71 15.86 -8.01
N LEU A 245 -13.80 16.85 -8.90
CA LEU A 245 -12.65 17.55 -9.48
C LEU A 245 -11.89 18.28 -8.38
#